data_AF-A0A2P5CKT9-F1
#
_entry.id   AF-A0A2P5CKT9-F1
#
_cell.length_a   1.000
_cell.length_b   1.000
_cell.length_c   1.000
_cell.angle_alpha   90.00
_cell.angle_beta   90.00
_cell.angle_gamma   90.00
#
_symmetry.space_group_name_H-M   'P 1'
#
loop_
_entity.id
_entity.type
_entity.pdbx_description
1 polymer ?
#
loop_
_entity_poly.entity_id
_entity_poly.type
_entity_poly.pdbx_seq_one_letter_code
_entity_poly.pdbx_strand_id
1 'polypeptide(L)'
;MKYVLVTGGVVSGLGKGVTASSIGVVLKACGLRVTSIKIDPYLNTDAGTMSPFEHGEVFVLDDGGEVDLDLGNYERFLDVTLTRDNNITTGKIYQSVLEKERKGDYLGKTVQVVPHITDAIKDWIQLVALIPVDGKEGPADVCVIELGGTVGDIESMPFIEALRQLSFSVGQDNFCLIHVSLIPVLGVVGEQKTKPTQHSVRELRALGLTPHLLACRSSQPLLETTKEKLSQFCHVPAGNILNIHDVPNIWHVPLLLRTQNAHNSILKQLNLLSIATPPDLRDWTTMAETYDSLTNSVRIALVGKYVGLTDSYLSVVKALLHACIACSLKPSIDWIAASDLEDDSAKLMPEVHAHAWETLRNAACVLVPGGFGDRGVAGMILAAKYARENKVPYLGICLGMQISVIEFARSVLGLERANSMEFTNSELPDNVVIFMPEGSKTHMGNTMRLGSRKTLFQTPDCITSKLYHNSEYVDERHRHRYEVNPEIIGILEEEGLKFVGKDESGKRMEILELPNHPFYVGVQFHPEFKSRPRRPSPLFLGLILAATGKLETHLKGHGNGSL
;
A
#
# COMPACT_ATOMS: atom_id res chain seq x y z
N MET A 1 -25.47 -3.44 9.99
CA MET A 1 -24.24 -2.74 9.60
C MET A 1 -24.25 -1.35 10.23
N LYS A 2 -23.14 -0.94 10.84
CA LYS A 2 -22.91 0.43 11.30
C LYS A 2 -21.89 1.13 10.41
N TYR A 3 -21.95 2.44 10.27
CA TYR A 3 -21.06 3.21 9.40
C TYR A 3 -20.30 4.28 10.19
N VAL A 4 -18.98 4.33 10.00
CA VAL A 4 -18.13 5.42 10.48
C VAL A 4 -17.57 6.14 9.26
N LEU A 5 -18.11 7.32 8.97
CA LEU A 5 -17.61 8.19 7.91
C LEU A 5 -16.46 9.07 8.42
N VAL A 6 -15.34 9.07 7.71
CA VAL A 6 -14.19 9.93 7.94
C VAL A 6 -14.05 10.89 6.76
N THR A 7 -14.08 12.20 7.01
CA THR A 7 -13.94 13.24 5.96
C THR A 7 -12.73 14.13 6.19
N GLY A 8 -12.21 14.72 5.10
CA GLY A 8 -11.10 15.67 5.12
C GLY A 8 -11.53 17.12 5.16
N GLY A 9 -10.85 17.93 5.96
CA GLY A 9 -11.09 19.36 6.07
C GLY A 9 -10.15 20.21 5.22
N VAL A 10 -9.10 20.72 5.85
CA VAL A 10 -8.40 21.93 5.39
C VAL A 10 -7.39 21.70 4.26
N VAL A 11 -6.69 20.57 4.26
CA VAL A 11 -5.68 20.22 3.23
C VAL A 11 -5.70 18.72 2.95
N SER A 12 -5.26 18.32 1.76
CA SER A 12 -4.95 16.93 1.42
C SER A 12 -3.71 16.45 2.18
N GLY A 13 -3.52 15.13 2.32
CA GLY A 13 -2.34 14.56 2.98
C GLY A 13 -2.29 14.67 4.52
N LEU A 14 -3.36 15.09 5.20
CA LEU A 14 -3.40 15.22 6.68
C LEU A 14 -3.29 13.91 7.47
N GLY A 15 -3.23 12.76 6.81
CA GLY A 15 -3.29 11.44 7.46
C GLY A 15 -4.73 10.95 7.70
N LYS A 16 -5.63 11.17 6.73
CA LYS A 16 -7.01 10.63 6.75
C LYS A 16 -6.99 9.10 6.78
N GLY A 17 -6.29 8.46 5.84
CA GLY A 17 -6.12 7.00 5.81
C GLY A 17 -5.53 6.44 7.12
N VAL A 18 -4.55 7.12 7.72
CA VAL A 18 -3.98 6.72 9.03
C VAL A 18 -5.01 6.87 10.16
N THR A 19 -5.79 7.95 10.17
CA THR A 19 -6.83 8.17 11.18
C THR A 19 -7.95 7.14 11.05
N ALA A 20 -8.46 6.93 9.84
CA ALA A 20 -9.53 5.98 9.55
C ALA A 20 -9.12 4.52 9.83
N SER A 21 -7.93 4.11 9.40
CA SER A 21 -7.38 2.79 9.73
C SER A 21 -7.19 2.61 11.24
N SER A 22 -6.70 3.64 11.94
CA SER A 22 -6.55 3.60 13.40
C SER A 22 -7.87 3.50 14.14
N ILE A 23 -8.93 4.15 13.66
CA ILE A 23 -10.29 3.97 14.19
C ILE A 23 -10.72 2.50 14.03
N GLY A 24 -10.51 1.93 12.85
CA GLY A 24 -10.81 0.52 12.61
C GLY A 24 -10.03 -0.43 13.53
N VAL A 25 -8.74 -0.15 13.80
CA VAL A 25 -7.93 -0.91 14.76
C VAL A 25 -8.54 -0.89 16.16
N VAL A 26 -8.92 0.30 16.66
CA VAL A 26 -9.47 0.40 18.01
C VAL A 26 -10.84 -0.26 18.10
N LEU A 27 -11.67 -0.19 17.05
CA LEU A 27 -12.94 -0.90 17.00
C LEU A 27 -12.75 -2.43 16.94
N LYS A 28 -11.76 -2.92 16.17
CA LYS A 28 -11.39 -4.33 16.14
C LYS A 28 -10.87 -4.81 17.50
N ALA A 29 -10.12 -3.97 18.20
CA ALA A 29 -9.67 -4.23 19.58
C ALA A 29 -10.83 -4.32 20.59
N CYS A 30 -11.98 -3.70 20.28
CA CYS A 30 -13.23 -3.84 21.04
C CYS A 30 -14.04 -5.10 20.67
N GLY A 31 -13.47 -6.03 19.92
CA GLY A 31 -14.13 -7.29 19.54
C GLY A 31 -15.05 -7.21 18.33
N LEU A 32 -15.11 -6.06 17.65
CA LEU A 32 -15.96 -5.86 16.48
C LEU A 32 -15.26 -6.31 15.19
N ARG A 33 -16.04 -6.83 14.23
CA ARG A 33 -15.59 -7.06 12.86
C ARG A 33 -15.67 -5.76 12.08
N VAL A 34 -14.61 -5.40 11.37
CA VAL A 34 -14.48 -4.13 10.65
C VAL A 34 -14.16 -4.37 9.18
N THR A 35 -14.88 -3.66 8.30
CA THR A 35 -14.54 -3.52 6.88
C THR A 35 -14.25 -2.05 6.55
N SER A 36 -13.71 -1.78 5.37
CA SER A 36 -13.42 -0.42 4.92
C SER A 36 -13.85 -0.17 3.48
N ILE A 37 -14.30 1.05 3.21
CA ILE A 37 -14.58 1.56 1.88
C ILE A 37 -13.85 2.89 1.72
N LYS A 38 -13.07 3.03 0.66
CA LYS A 38 -12.41 4.28 0.29
C LYS A 38 -13.14 4.88 -0.89
N ILE A 39 -13.52 6.14 -0.75
CA ILE A 39 -14.10 6.95 -1.82
C ILE A 39 -13.02 7.89 -2.35
N ASP A 40 -12.83 7.86 -3.65
CA ASP A 40 -11.87 8.67 -4.39
C ASP A 40 -12.61 9.58 -5.37
N PRO A 41 -12.58 10.90 -5.14
CA PRO A 41 -13.34 11.83 -5.97
C PRO A 41 -12.74 12.04 -7.38
N TYR A 42 -11.56 11.48 -7.69
CA TYR A 42 -10.98 11.57 -9.02
C TYR A 42 -11.80 10.84 -10.10
N LEU A 43 -11.64 11.25 -11.36
CA LEU A 43 -12.43 10.76 -12.50
C LEU A 43 -11.96 9.41 -13.06
N ASN A 44 -10.71 9.01 -12.85
CA ASN A 44 -10.25 7.69 -13.28
C ASN A 44 -11.12 6.57 -12.69
N THR A 45 -11.33 5.51 -13.46
CA THR A 45 -12.14 4.35 -13.01
C THR A 45 -11.43 3.54 -11.93
N ASP A 46 -10.09 3.52 -11.99
CA ASP A 46 -9.18 2.89 -11.04
C ASP A 46 -7.86 3.67 -11.01
N ALA A 47 -6.90 3.22 -10.19
CA ALA A 47 -5.58 3.86 -10.10
C ALA A 47 -4.57 3.35 -11.15
N GLY A 48 -4.92 2.32 -11.93
CA GLY A 48 -3.98 1.55 -12.74
C GLY A 48 -3.26 2.35 -13.83
N THR A 49 -3.93 3.37 -14.38
CA THR A 49 -3.37 4.23 -15.43
C THR A 49 -2.64 5.46 -14.90
N MET A 50 -2.60 5.66 -13.59
CA MET A 50 -1.97 6.85 -13.00
C MET A 50 -0.46 6.72 -12.96
N SER A 51 0.22 7.85 -13.12
CA SER A 51 1.67 7.92 -12.97
C SER A 51 2.06 7.81 -11.49
N PRO A 52 3.05 6.98 -11.12
CA PRO A 52 3.57 6.94 -9.77
C PRO A 52 4.08 8.28 -9.23
N PHE A 53 4.40 9.24 -10.11
CA PHE A 53 4.82 10.59 -9.72
C PHE A 53 3.67 11.54 -9.35
N GLU A 54 2.45 11.24 -9.77
CA GLU A 54 1.29 12.12 -9.53
C GLU A 54 0.50 11.67 -8.31
N HIS A 55 0.22 10.37 -8.24
CA HIS A 55 -0.70 9.80 -7.25
C HIS A 55 0.01 8.89 -6.22
N GLY A 56 1.32 8.69 -6.39
CA GLY A 56 2.07 7.68 -5.64
C GLY A 56 1.86 6.27 -6.19
N GLU A 57 2.24 5.28 -5.41
CA GLU A 57 2.17 3.87 -5.79
C GLU A 57 0.72 3.39 -6.05
N VAL A 58 0.55 2.55 -7.08
CA VAL A 58 -0.69 1.79 -7.30
C VAL A 58 -0.67 0.55 -6.41
N PHE A 59 -1.66 0.41 -5.52
CA PHE A 59 -1.80 -0.78 -4.69
C PHE A 59 -2.64 -1.83 -5.42
N VAL A 60 -2.24 -3.10 -5.36
CA VAL A 60 -2.93 -4.21 -6.02
C VAL A 60 -3.63 -5.07 -4.99
N LEU A 61 -4.86 -5.48 -5.29
CA LEU A 61 -5.69 -6.37 -4.46
C LEU A 61 -5.68 -7.82 -4.98
N ASP A 62 -6.16 -8.76 -4.16
CA ASP A 62 -6.14 -10.19 -4.51
C ASP A 62 -6.99 -10.50 -5.75
N ASP A 63 -8.09 -9.79 -5.93
CA ASP A 63 -8.97 -9.91 -7.10
C ASP A 63 -8.44 -9.19 -8.35
N GLY A 64 -7.28 -8.54 -8.27
CA GLY A 64 -6.69 -7.75 -9.36
C GLY A 64 -7.23 -6.33 -9.47
N GLY A 65 -7.89 -5.80 -8.45
CA GLY A 65 -8.16 -4.36 -8.37
C GLY A 65 -6.88 -3.54 -8.29
N GLU A 66 -6.76 -2.51 -9.13
CA GLU A 66 -5.72 -1.48 -9.06
C GLU A 66 -6.28 -0.26 -8.33
N VAL A 67 -5.83 -0.01 -7.11
CA VAL A 67 -6.49 0.92 -6.19
C VAL A 67 -5.50 1.92 -5.61
N ASP A 68 -6.07 2.98 -5.01
CA ASP A 68 -5.32 3.95 -4.23
C ASP A 68 -4.52 3.30 -3.08
N LEU A 69 -3.40 3.92 -2.75
CA LEU A 69 -2.44 3.46 -1.76
C LEU A 69 -3.03 3.36 -0.34
N ASP A 70 -4.06 4.17 -0.02
CA ASP A 70 -4.72 4.11 1.27
C ASP A 70 -5.40 2.75 1.53
N LEU A 71 -5.81 2.00 0.50
CA LEU A 71 -6.30 0.62 0.67
C LEU A 71 -5.22 -0.30 1.26
N GLY A 72 -3.95 -0.07 0.91
CA GLY A 72 -2.84 -0.76 1.53
C GLY A 72 -2.67 -0.43 3.01
N ASN A 73 -3.05 0.77 3.46
CA ASN A 73 -3.04 1.11 4.89
C ASN A 73 -4.13 0.32 5.64
N TYR A 74 -5.34 0.23 5.07
CA TYR A 74 -6.44 -0.54 5.67
C TYR A 74 -6.11 -2.02 5.78
N GLU A 75 -5.63 -2.65 4.71
CA GLU A 75 -5.23 -4.06 4.74
C GLU A 75 -4.14 -4.33 5.78
N ARG A 76 -3.14 -3.44 5.90
CA ARG A 76 -2.03 -3.59 6.86
C ARG A 76 -2.44 -3.42 8.31
N PHE A 77 -3.26 -2.41 8.59
CA PHE A 77 -3.66 -2.08 9.96
C PHE A 77 -4.76 -3.01 10.46
N LEU A 78 -5.73 -3.33 9.61
CA LEU A 78 -6.89 -4.12 10.01
C LEU A 78 -6.65 -5.62 9.86
N ASP A 79 -5.60 -6.05 9.16
CA ASP A 79 -5.36 -7.45 8.81
C ASP A 79 -6.61 -8.07 8.16
N VAL A 80 -6.99 -7.46 7.03
CA VAL A 80 -8.12 -7.85 6.18
C VAL A 80 -7.65 -7.93 4.72
N THR A 81 -8.48 -8.54 3.88
CA THR A 81 -8.30 -8.58 2.43
C THR A 81 -9.46 -7.86 1.77
N LEU A 82 -9.16 -6.71 1.15
CA LEU A 82 -10.16 -5.91 0.45
C LEU A 82 -10.29 -6.34 -1.02
N THR A 83 -11.38 -5.95 -1.64
CA THR A 83 -11.68 -6.19 -3.06
C THR A 83 -11.71 -4.88 -3.84
N ARG A 84 -11.68 -4.94 -5.18
CA ARG A 84 -11.78 -3.77 -6.05
C ARG A 84 -13.02 -2.92 -5.80
N ASP A 85 -14.07 -3.52 -5.22
CA ASP A 85 -15.34 -2.84 -4.95
C ASP A 85 -15.29 -2.01 -3.65
N ASN A 86 -14.31 -2.27 -2.77
CA ASN A 86 -14.02 -1.44 -1.61
C ASN A 86 -13.41 -0.08 -1.99
N ASN A 87 -13.00 0.10 -3.24
CA ASN A 87 -12.59 1.39 -3.79
C ASN A 87 -13.69 1.94 -4.71
N ILE A 88 -14.25 3.09 -4.35
CA ILE A 88 -15.27 3.79 -5.14
C ILE A 88 -14.61 5.01 -5.75
N THR A 89 -14.67 5.15 -7.08
CA THR A 89 -14.19 6.35 -7.78
C THR A 89 -15.34 7.06 -8.50
N THR A 90 -15.18 8.34 -8.83
CA THR A 90 -16.17 9.06 -9.66
C THR A 90 -16.35 8.36 -11.00
N GLY A 91 -15.25 7.95 -11.65
CA GLY A 91 -15.29 7.23 -12.93
C GLY A 91 -16.09 5.94 -12.86
N LYS A 92 -15.87 5.13 -11.82
CA LYS A 92 -16.56 3.84 -11.63
C LYS A 92 -18.07 4.01 -11.46
N ILE A 93 -18.49 4.99 -10.66
CA ILE A 93 -19.92 5.28 -10.45
C ILE A 93 -20.56 5.82 -11.73
N TYR A 94 -19.92 6.78 -12.39
CA TYR A 94 -20.46 7.39 -13.60
C TYR A 94 -20.57 6.36 -14.72
N GLN A 95 -19.54 5.52 -14.91
CA GLN A 95 -19.58 4.41 -15.87
C GLN A 95 -20.77 3.49 -15.60
N SER A 96 -20.95 3.04 -14.34
CA SER A 96 -22.05 2.15 -13.97
C SER A 96 -23.43 2.76 -14.29
N VAL A 97 -23.63 4.06 -13.99
CA VAL A 97 -24.90 4.75 -14.24
C VAL A 97 -25.13 4.98 -15.74
N LEU A 98 -24.11 5.35 -16.50
CA LEU A 98 -24.21 5.54 -17.94
C LEU A 98 -24.50 4.22 -18.67
N GLU A 99 -23.90 3.11 -18.23
CA GLU A 99 -24.19 1.78 -18.79
C GLU A 99 -25.64 1.35 -18.53
N LYS A 100 -26.15 1.59 -17.31
CA LYS A 100 -27.57 1.34 -16.95
C LYS A 100 -28.54 2.20 -17.77
N GLU A 101 -28.18 3.45 -18.04
CA GLU A 101 -28.95 4.34 -18.90
C GLU A 101 -29.06 3.79 -20.32
N ARG A 102 -27.93 3.40 -20.93
CA ARG A 102 -27.90 2.82 -22.27
C ARG A 102 -28.66 1.49 -22.39
N LYS A 103 -28.71 0.72 -21.30
CA LYS A 103 -29.47 -0.54 -21.22
C LYS A 103 -30.99 -0.33 -21.08
N GLY A 104 -31.41 0.87 -20.69
CA GLY A 104 -32.82 1.22 -20.49
C GLY A 104 -33.34 0.98 -19.07
N ASP A 105 -32.46 0.79 -18.08
CA ASP A 105 -32.83 0.47 -16.69
C ASP A 105 -33.61 1.62 -16.01
N TYR A 106 -33.48 2.85 -16.53
CA TYR A 106 -34.20 4.03 -16.04
C TYR A 106 -35.54 4.30 -16.79
N LEU A 107 -36.01 3.37 -17.61
CA LEU A 107 -37.31 3.44 -18.31
C LEU A 107 -37.49 4.72 -19.17
N GLY A 108 -36.40 5.19 -19.78
CA GLY A 108 -36.39 6.39 -20.62
C GLY A 108 -36.52 7.72 -19.87
N LYS A 109 -36.46 7.71 -18.52
CA LYS A 109 -36.41 8.95 -17.73
C LYS A 109 -35.04 9.60 -17.81
N THR A 110 -35.00 10.92 -17.67
CA THR A 110 -33.75 11.69 -17.61
C THR A 110 -32.94 11.34 -16.37
N VAL A 111 -31.70 10.92 -16.58
CA VAL A 111 -30.72 10.65 -15.51
C VAL A 111 -30.06 11.95 -15.05
N GLN A 112 -29.86 12.10 -13.75
CA GLN A 112 -29.33 13.30 -13.09
C GLN A 112 -28.43 12.89 -11.91
N VAL A 113 -27.59 13.80 -11.42
CA VAL A 113 -26.73 13.56 -10.24
C VAL A 113 -27.57 13.16 -9.02
N VAL A 114 -28.64 13.91 -8.76
CA VAL A 114 -29.63 13.56 -7.74
C VAL A 114 -30.93 13.14 -8.45
N PRO A 115 -31.51 11.96 -8.17
CA PRO A 115 -31.04 10.98 -7.20
C PRO A 115 -30.10 9.92 -7.79
N HIS A 116 -29.96 9.80 -9.12
CA HIS A 116 -29.40 8.59 -9.75
C HIS A 116 -27.92 8.30 -9.40
N ILE A 117 -27.04 9.31 -9.39
CA ILE A 117 -25.64 9.13 -8.97
C ILE A 117 -25.57 8.90 -7.46
N THR A 118 -26.33 9.68 -6.68
CA THR A 118 -26.34 9.54 -5.22
C THR A 118 -26.90 8.20 -4.75
N ASP A 119 -27.90 7.66 -5.44
CA ASP A 119 -28.47 6.34 -5.19
C ASP A 119 -27.45 5.25 -5.54
N ALA A 120 -26.80 5.36 -6.71
CA ALA A 120 -25.74 4.42 -7.09
C ALA A 120 -24.61 4.36 -6.05
N ILE A 121 -24.19 5.50 -5.48
CA ILE A 121 -23.18 5.55 -4.41
C ILE A 121 -23.69 4.86 -3.13
N LYS A 122 -24.91 5.18 -2.67
CA LYS A 122 -25.50 4.59 -1.45
C LYS A 122 -25.68 3.08 -1.58
N ASP A 123 -26.18 2.63 -2.73
CA ASP A 123 -26.42 1.21 -3.01
C ASP A 123 -25.09 0.45 -3.03
N TRP A 124 -24.05 1.04 -3.65
CA TRP A 124 -22.70 0.47 -3.66
C TRP A 124 -22.14 0.33 -2.25
N ILE A 125 -22.19 1.39 -1.43
CA ILE A 125 -21.69 1.36 -0.04
C ILE A 125 -22.39 0.27 0.76
N GLN A 126 -23.72 0.19 0.68
CA GLN A 126 -24.50 -0.80 1.43
C GLN A 126 -24.23 -2.23 0.97
N LEU A 127 -24.06 -2.46 -0.32
CA LEU A 127 -23.75 -3.78 -0.86
C LEU A 127 -22.34 -4.23 -0.46
N VAL A 128 -21.34 -3.38 -0.65
CA VAL A 128 -19.93 -3.72 -0.40
C VAL A 128 -19.65 -3.88 1.10
N ALA A 129 -20.30 -3.08 1.96
CA ALA A 129 -20.15 -3.22 3.40
C ALA A 129 -20.54 -4.62 3.90
N LEU A 130 -21.42 -5.34 3.18
CA LEU A 130 -21.85 -6.69 3.56
C LEU A 130 -20.89 -7.79 3.10
N ILE A 131 -19.93 -7.50 2.23
CA ILE A 131 -18.95 -8.46 1.74
C ILE A 131 -17.94 -8.75 2.87
N PRO A 132 -17.74 -10.03 3.27
CA PRO A 132 -16.76 -10.38 4.28
C PRO A 132 -15.32 -10.18 3.77
N VAL A 133 -14.50 -9.53 4.59
CA VAL A 133 -13.09 -9.18 4.25
C VAL A 133 -12.07 -9.81 5.21
N ASP A 134 -12.54 -10.53 6.23
CA ASP A 134 -11.72 -11.11 7.31
C ASP A 134 -11.67 -12.65 7.27
N GLY A 135 -12.13 -13.25 6.17
CA GLY A 135 -12.18 -14.70 5.97
C GLY A 135 -13.26 -15.42 6.79
N LYS A 136 -14.14 -14.70 7.50
CA LYS A 136 -15.25 -15.27 8.27
C LYS A 136 -16.57 -15.11 7.53
N GLU A 137 -17.49 -16.04 7.76
CA GLU A 137 -18.85 -15.94 7.21
C GLU A 137 -19.63 -14.75 7.79
N GLY A 138 -20.53 -14.19 6.98
CA GLY A 138 -21.38 -13.06 7.36
C GLY A 138 -20.68 -11.70 7.33
N PRO A 139 -21.46 -10.60 7.42
CA PRO A 139 -20.94 -9.25 7.27
C PRO A 139 -20.15 -8.77 8.49
N ALA A 140 -19.37 -7.71 8.30
CA ALA A 140 -18.75 -6.97 9.40
C ALA A 140 -19.80 -6.26 10.27
N ASP A 141 -19.42 -5.86 11.49
CA ASP A 141 -20.27 -5.08 12.39
C ASP A 141 -20.25 -3.59 12.00
N VAL A 142 -19.06 -3.10 11.63
CA VAL A 142 -18.80 -1.70 11.29
C VAL A 142 -18.06 -1.58 9.96
N CYS A 143 -18.53 -0.67 9.11
CA CYS A 143 -17.85 -0.23 7.90
C CYS A 143 -17.24 1.17 8.12
N VAL A 144 -15.91 1.27 8.05
CA VAL A 144 -15.21 2.56 8.07
C VAL A 144 -15.10 3.09 6.65
N ILE A 145 -15.80 4.19 6.38
CA ILE A 145 -15.82 4.86 5.08
C ILE A 145 -14.86 6.05 5.14
N GLU A 146 -13.87 6.10 4.26
CA GLU A 146 -13.07 7.30 4.06
C GLU A 146 -13.52 8.03 2.80
N LEU A 147 -13.87 9.31 2.95
CA LEU A 147 -14.02 10.23 1.83
C LEU A 147 -12.68 10.92 1.54
N GLY A 148 -12.06 10.57 0.42
CA GLY A 148 -10.87 11.21 -0.14
C GLY A 148 -11.10 12.68 -0.49
N GLY A 149 -10.02 13.38 -0.87
CA GLY A 149 -10.08 14.82 -1.15
C GLY A 149 -10.33 15.69 0.10
N THR A 150 -10.82 16.90 -0.13
CA THR A 150 -11.25 17.84 0.90
C THR A 150 -12.72 18.21 0.76
N VAL A 151 -13.31 18.70 1.85
CA VAL A 151 -14.68 19.24 1.83
C VAL A 151 -14.65 20.63 1.21
N GLY A 152 -15.52 20.87 0.24
CA GLY A 152 -15.60 22.12 -0.53
C GLY A 152 -15.20 21.96 -2.00
N ASP A 153 -14.56 20.84 -2.36
CA ASP A 153 -14.18 20.53 -3.73
C ASP A 153 -15.39 20.12 -4.57
N ILE A 154 -15.36 20.46 -5.86
CA ILE A 154 -16.45 20.16 -6.82
C ILE A 154 -16.61 18.64 -6.97
N GLU A 155 -15.49 17.94 -7.01
CA GLU A 155 -15.39 16.50 -7.19
C GLU A 155 -16.03 15.73 -6.01
N SER A 156 -16.00 16.30 -4.81
CA SER A 156 -16.56 15.70 -3.59
C SER A 156 -18.06 15.93 -3.43
N MET A 157 -18.67 16.88 -4.16
CA MET A 157 -20.07 17.27 -3.95
C MET A 157 -21.07 16.10 -4.11
N PRO A 158 -21.00 15.25 -5.15
CA PRO A 158 -21.92 14.13 -5.30
C PRO A 158 -21.83 13.12 -4.14
N PHE A 159 -20.61 12.87 -3.63
CA PHE A 159 -20.39 11.95 -2.53
C PHE A 159 -20.88 12.50 -1.20
N ILE A 160 -20.65 13.78 -0.91
CA ILE A 160 -21.16 14.41 0.32
C ILE A 160 -22.69 14.36 0.35
N GLU A 161 -23.35 14.66 -0.77
CA GLU A 161 -24.81 14.57 -0.88
C GLU A 161 -25.31 13.12 -0.72
N ALA A 162 -24.63 12.14 -1.34
CA ALA A 162 -24.96 10.73 -1.17
C ALA A 162 -24.81 10.26 0.29
N LEU A 163 -23.73 10.64 0.96
CA LEU A 163 -23.44 10.29 2.35
C LEU A 163 -24.39 11.00 3.33
N ARG A 164 -24.80 12.23 3.02
CA ARG A 164 -25.85 12.94 3.75
C ARG A 164 -27.16 12.16 3.68
N GLN A 165 -27.60 11.76 2.49
CA GLN A 165 -28.80 10.95 2.32
C GLN A 165 -28.67 9.57 2.98
N LEU A 166 -27.48 8.94 2.90
CA LEU A 166 -27.20 7.67 3.56
C LEU A 166 -27.46 7.78 5.07
N SER A 167 -26.94 8.84 5.73
CA SER A 167 -27.10 9.04 7.17
C SER A 167 -28.57 9.08 7.63
N PHE A 168 -29.47 9.61 6.80
CA PHE A 168 -30.92 9.57 7.09
C PHE A 168 -31.52 8.19 6.85
N SER A 169 -31.13 7.52 5.76
CA SER A 169 -31.69 6.21 5.40
C SER A 169 -31.34 5.10 6.40
N VAL A 170 -30.13 5.14 6.98
CA VAL A 170 -29.68 4.13 7.94
C VAL A 170 -30.09 4.47 9.38
N GLY A 171 -30.42 5.73 9.67
CA GLY A 171 -30.79 6.20 11.01
C GLY A 171 -29.59 6.61 11.87
N GLN A 172 -29.86 7.46 12.88
CA GLN A 172 -28.84 8.12 13.69
C GLN A 172 -27.93 7.15 14.46
N ASP A 173 -28.49 6.05 14.98
CA ASP A 173 -27.74 5.04 15.75
C ASP A 173 -26.89 4.12 14.86
N ASN A 174 -26.91 4.30 13.54
CA ASN A 174 -26.17 3.50 12.57
C ASN A 174 -25.09 4.31 11.83
N PHE A 175 -24.93 5.60 12.14
CA PHE A 175 -24.01 6.49 11.44
C PHE A 175 -23.21 7.37 12.41
N CYS A 176 -21.89 7.37 12.27
CA CYS A 176 -20.97 8.22 12.99
C CYS A 176 -20.10 8.98 11.99
N LEU A 177 -19.84 10.26 12.24
CA LEU A 177 -19.05 11.14 11.37
C LEU A 177 -17.88 11.72 12.15
N ILE A 178 -16.69 11.50 11.64
CA ILE A 178 -15.43 12.00 12.16
C ILE A 178 -14.82 12.92 11.11
N HIS A 179 -14.62 14.18 11.45
CA HIS A 179 -14.04 15.15 10.52
C HIS A 179 -12.58 15.44 10.89
N VAL A 180 -11.66 15.14 9.97
CA VAL A 180 -10.22 15.33 10.15
C VAL A 180 -9.84 16.73 9.69
N SER A 181 -9.23 17.52 10.56
CA SER A 181 -8.89 18.91 10.27
C SER A 181 -7.54 19.31 10.86
N LEU A 182 -6.87 20.28 10.23
CA LEU A 182 -5.57 20.80 10.66
C LEU A 182 -5.72 21.93 11.69
N ILE A 183 -4.93 21.85 12.75
CA ILE A 183 -4.69 22.93 13.71
C ILE A 183 -3.25 23.40 13.54
N PRO A 184 -3.01 24.42 12.69
CA PRO A 184 -1.67 24.93 12.47
C PRO A 184 -1.16 25.68 13.71
N VAL A 185 0.14 25.52 13.98
CA VAL A 185 0.88 26.24 15.02
C VAL A 185 1.80 27.22 14.31
N LEU A 186 1.60 28.53 14.53
CA LEU A 186 2.40 29.57 13.87
C LEU A 186 3.64 29.92 14.71
N GLY A 187 4.81 29.67 14.14
CA GLY A 187 6.08 29.51 14.84
C GLY A 187 6.63 30.71 15.64
N VAL A 188 6.13 31.93 15.42
CA VAL A 188 6.61 33.10 16.18
C VAL A 188 5.92 33.22 17.55
N VAL A 189 4.67 32.75 17.65
CA VAL A 189 3.83 32.90 18.85
C VAL A 189 3.54 31.55 19.52
N GLY A 190 3.72 30.44 18.80
CA GLY A 190 3.36 29.09 19.30
C GLY A 190 1.86 28.88 19.49
N GLU A 191 1.04 29.79 18.99
CA GLU A 191 -0.40 29.76 19.18
C GLU A 191 -1.07 28.75 18.23
N GLN A 192 -1.88 27.86 18.80
CA GLN A 192 -2.72 26.91 18.05
C GLN A 192 -3.91 27.63 17.41
N LYS A 193 -3.94 27.70 16.08
CA LYS A 193 -4.99 28.41 15.34
C LYS A 193 -6.14 27.48 14.97
N THR A 194 -7.33 27.78 15.49
CA THR A 194 -8.54 26.97 15.28
C THR A 194 -9.40 27.41 14.10
N LYS A 195 -9.15 28.60 13.54
CA LYS A 195 -9.97 29.19 12.47
C LYS A 195 -10.15 28.31 11.22
N PRO A 196 -9.09 27.66 10.69
CA PRO A 196 -9.25 26.76 9.54
C PRO A 196 -10.26 25.64 9.82
N THR A 197 -10.18 25.03 11.00
CA THR A 197 -11.14 23.98 11.43
C THR A 197 -12.56 24.52 11.56
N GLN A 198 -12.74 25.73 12.12
CA GLN A 198 -14.07 26.35 12.21
C GLN A 198 -14.73 26.54 10.84
N HIS A 199 -13.96 27.00 9.84
CA HIS A 199 -14.47 27.21 8.49
C HIS A 199 -14.79 25.88 7.80
N SER A 200 -13.93 24.87 7.96
CA SER A 200 -14.15 23.56 7.37
C SER A 200 -15.40 22.87 7.95
N VAL A 201 -15.63 22.96 9.27
CA VAL A 201 -16.86 22.45 9.90
C VAL A 201 -18.09 23.25 9.47
N ARG A 202 -17.97 24.56 9.23
CA ARG A 202 -19.07 25.37 8.68
C ARG A 202 -19.46 24.89 7.29
N GLU A 203 -18.48 24.62 6.44
CA GLU A 203 -18.70 24.12 5.07
C GLU A 203 -19.37 22.74 5.09
N LEU A 204 -18.84 21.80 5.89
CA LEU A 204 -19.42 20.46 6.05
C LEU A 204 -20.88 20.51 6.51
N ARG A 205 -21.20 21.40 7.46
CA ARG A 205 -22.58 21.62 7.93
C ARG A 205 -23.48 22.27 6.89
N ALA A 206 -22.95 23.19 6.09
CA ALA A 206 -23.71 23.80 5.00
C ALA A 206 -24.13 22.75 3.96
N LEU A 207 -23.30 21.71 3.77
CA LEU A 207 -23.60 20.54 2.96
C LEU A 207 -24.45 19.48 3.69
N GLY A 208 -24.94 19.78 4.89
CA GLY A 208 -25.90 18.94 5.63
C GLY A 208 -25.30 17.81 6.47
N LEU A 209 -23.97 17.76 6.63
CA LEU A 209 -23.29 16.80 7.49
C LEU A 209 -22.77 17.48 8.77
N THR A 210 -23.08 16.93 9.93
CA THR A 210 -22.62 17.46 11.23
C THR A 210 -21.68 16.47 11.90
N PRO A 211 -20.41 16.85 12.18
CA PRO A 211 -19.46 15.92 12.76
C PRO A 211 -19.84 15.56 14.20
N HIS A 212 -19.72 14.27 14.52
CA HIS A 212 -19.89 13.74 15.88
C HIS A 212 -18.56 13.80 16.66
N LEU A 213 -17.44 13.66 15.95
CA LEU A 213 -16.08 13.83 16.48
C LEU A 213 -15.24 14.70 15.53
N LEU A 214 -14.27 15.40 16.11
CA LEU A 214 -13.24 16.11 15.35
C LEU A 214 -11.89 15.46 15.60
N ALA A 215 -11.21 15.03 14.54
CA ALA A 215 -9.83 14.57 14.60
C ALA A 215 -8.91 15.72 14.21
N CYS A 216 -8.36 16.40 15.20
CA CYS A 216 -7.56 17.60 15.00
C CYS A 216 -6.08 17.22 14.91
N ARG A 217 -5.52 17.32 13.69
CA ARG A 217 -4.10 17.11 13.41
C ARG A 217 -3.29 18.34 13.81
N SER A 218 -2.22 18.16 14.56
CA SER A 218 -1.31 19.25 14.96
C SER A 218 0.12 18.74 15.14
N SER A 219 1.10 19.64 15.19
CA SER A 219 2.48 19.25 15.52
C SER A 219 2.68 18.97 17.01
N GLN A 220 1.94 19.68 17.87
CA GLN A 220 2.01 19.56 19.33
C GLN A 220 0.64 19.18 19.91
N PRO A 221 0.59 18.59 21.12
CA PRO A 221 -0.66 18.31 21.81
C PRO A 221 -1.55 19.55 21.94
N LEU A 222 -2.85 19.38 21.69
CA LEU A 222 -3.82 20.47 21.83
C LEU A 222 -3.94 20.96 23.28
N LEU A 223 -3.95 22.28 23.45
CA LEU A 223 -4.27 22.93 24.72
C LEU A 223 -5.76 22.75 25.05
N GLU A 224 -6.09 22.70 26.33
CA GLU A 224 -7.49 22.57 26.75
C GLU A 224 -8.35 23.76 26.27
N THR A 225 -7.79 24.97 26.33
CA THR A 225 -8.44 26.18 25.79
C THR A 225 -8.71 26.10 24.28
N THR A 226 -7.82 25.43 23.52
CA THR A 226 -8.02 25.16 22.10
C THR A 226 -9.19 24.20 21.89
N LYS A 227 -9.29 23.15 22.70
CA LYS A 227 -10.40 22.18 22.65
C LYS A 227 -11.74 22.84 23.02
N GLU A 228 -11.79 23.59 24.11
CA GLU A 228 -12.99 24.32 24.54
C GLU A 228 -13.48 25.28 23.45
N LYS A 229 -12.55 26.03 22.84
CA LYS A 229 -12.85 26.92 21.71
C LYS A 229 -13.41 26.14 20.53
N LEU A 230 -12.77 25.05 20.12
CA LEU A 230 -13.28 24.21 19.04
C LEU A 230 -14.66 23.64 19.37
N SER A 231 -14.90 23.25 20.62
CA SER A 231 -16.19 22.72 21.07
C SER A 231 -17.31 23.75 20.89
N GLN A 232 -17.08 24.98 21.34
CA GLN A 232 -18.03 26.08 21.21
C GLN A 232 -18.31 26.47 19.76
N PHE A 233 -17.28 26.57 18.91
CA PHE A 233 -17.45 27.03 17.53
C PHE A 233 -17.95 25.94 16.57
N CYS A 234 -17.58 24.69 16.82
CA CYS A 234 -17.90 23.56 15.93
C CYS A 234 -19.14 22.79 16.38
N HIS A 235 -19.65 23.06 17.59
CA HIS A 235 -20.78 22.35 18.21
C HIS A 235 -20.50 20.85 18.40
N VAL A 236 -19.26 20.51 18.76
CA VAL A 236 -18.84 19.13 19.07
C VAL A 236 -18.43 19.08 20.54
N PRO A 237 -18.90 18.11 21.35
CA PRO A 237 -18.51 18.01 22.76
C PRO A 237 -16.99 17.98 22.92
N ALA A 238 -16.45 18.64 23.95
CA ALA A 238 -14.99 18.70 24.18
C ALA A 238 -14.34 17.30 24.26
N GLY A 239 -15.04 16.32 24.86
CA GLY A 239 -14.59 14.91 24.92
C GLY A 239 -14.54 14.19 23.56
N ASN A 240 -15.15 14.76 22.52
CA ASN A 240 -15.13 14.25 21.15
C ASN A 240 -14.14 15.01 20.23
N ILE A 241 -13.32 15.90 20.80
CA ILE A 241 -12.24 16.59 20.09
C ILE A 241 -10.95 15.83 20.33
N LEU A 242 -10.59 15.02 19.35
CA LEU A 242 -9.45 14.12 19.38
C LEU A 242 -8.19 14.89 18.97
N ASN A 243 -7.21 14.91 19.86
CA ASN A 243 -5.87 15.43 19.61
C ASN A 243 -5.04 14.37 18.89
N ILE A 244 -4.76 14.58 17.60
CA ILE A 244 -3.91 13.71 16.79
C ILE A 244 -2.62 14.47 16.48
N HIS A 245 -1.71 14.53 17.45
CA HIS A 245 -0.44 15.24 17.26
C HIS A 245 0.57 14.38 16.50
N ASP A 246 1.69 14.98 16.07
CA ASP A 246 2.81 14.24 15.50
C ASP A 246 3.35 13.23 16.52
N VAL A 247 3.43 11.97 16.10
CA VAL A 247 3.89 10.83 16.90
C VAL A 247 5.14 10.23 16.26
N PRO A 248 6.04 9.60 17.04
CA PRO A 248 7.32 9.10 16.52
C PRO A 248 7.16 8.00 15.48
N ASN A 249 6.07 7.22 15.58
CA ASN A 249 5.69 6.23 14.60
C ASN A 249 4.15 6.09 14.52
N ILE A 250 3.65 5.63 13.37
CA ILE A 250 2.21 5.58 13.08
C ILE A 250 1.41 4.61 13.97
N TRP A 251 2.07 3.65 14.64
CA TRP A 251 1.40 2.70 15.53
C TRP A 251 1.00 3.29 16.87
N HIS A 252 1.49 4.50 17.19
CA HIS A 252 0.98 5.29 18.32
C HIS A 252 -0.41 5.88 18.07
N VAL A 253 -0.84 6.02 16.81
CA VAL A 253 -2.13 6.68 16.52
C VAL A 253 -3.32 5.91 17.11
N PRO A 254 -3.45 4.57 16.97
CA PRO A 254 -4.48 3.80 17.68
C PRO A 254 -4.40 3.93 19.21
N LEU A 255 -3.19 3.98 19.77
CA LEU A 255 -2.99 4.13 21.22
C LEU A 255 -3.46 5.51 21.71
N LEU A 256 -3.18 6.56 20.94
CA LEU A 256 -3.63 7.93 21.18
C LEU A 256 -5.15 8.07 21.08
N LEU A 257 -5.80 7.31 20.20
CA LEU A 257 -7.26 7.24 20.12
C LEU A 257 -7.87 6.51 21.32
N ARG A 258 -7.23 5.43 21.78
CA ARG A 258 -7.64 4.69 22.99
C ARG A 258 -7.56 5.58 24.24
N THR A 259 -6.44 6.27 24.46
CA THR A 259 -6.24 7.13 25.66
C THR A 259 -7.24 8.29 25.73
N GLN A 260 -7.74 8.74 24.58
CA GLN A 260 -8.76 9.78 24.48
C GLN A 260 -10.19 9.25 24.47
N ASN A 261 -10.39 7.95 24.74
CA ASN A 261 -11.71 7.29 24.75
C ASN A 261 -12.49 7.43 23.44
N ALA A 262 -11.81 7.58 22.30
CA ALA A 262 -12.46 7.75 20.99
C ALA A 262 -13.40 6.58 20.67
N HIS A 263 -12.97 5.37 20.98
CA HIS A 263 -13.78 4.15 20.85
C HIS A 263 -15.09 4.23 21.63
N ASN A 264 -15.06 4.65 22.89
CA ASN A 264 -16.27 4.77 23.71
C ASN A 264 -17.26 5.78 23.11
N SER A 265 -16.76 6.93 22.62
CA SER A 265 -17.59 7.92 21.93
C SER A 265 -18.22 7.37 20.64
N ILE A 266 -17.48 6.61 19.84
CA ILE A 266 -17.98 5.97 18.62
C ILE A 266 -19.00 4.87 18.96
N LEU A 267 -18.70 4.00 19.92
CA LEU A 267 -19.58 2.92 20.35
C LEU A 267 -20.89 3.46 20.93
N LYS A 268 -20.84 4.56 21.69
CA LYS A 268 -22.03 5.24 22.19
C LYS A 268 -22.87 5.81 21.05
N GLN A 269 -22.24 6.49 20.08
CA GLN A 269 -22.93 7.05 18.91
C GLN A 269 -23.61 5.96 18.07
N LEU A 270 -22.99 4.79 17.97
CA LEU A 270 -23.48 3.67 17.14
C LEU A 270 -24.34 2.66 17.91
N ASN A 271 -24.64 2.91 19.18
CA ASN A 271 -25.36 1.98 20.07
C ASN A 271 -24.74 0.56 20.08
N LEU A 272 -23.41 0.49 20.27
CA LEU A 272 -22.63 -0.75 20.26
C LEU A 272 -22.05 -1.13 21.64
N LEU A 273 -22.31 -0.34 22.68
CA LEU A 273 -21.77 -0.57 24.03
C LEU A 273 -22.18 -1.91 24.65
N SER A 274 -23.32 -2.48 24.22
CA SER A 274 -23.82 -3.76 24.75
C SER A 274 -23.10 -4.99 24.18
N ILE A 275 -22.42 -4.86 23.04
CA ILE A 275 -21.72 -5.97 22.38
C ILE A 275 -20.20 -5.81 22.37
N ALA A 276 -19.71 -4.58 22.49
CA ALA A 276 -18.29 -4.28 22.46
C ALA A 276 -17.60 -4.61 23.80
N THR A 277 -16.34 -5.04 23.71
CA THR A 277 -15.47 -5.25 24.87
C THR A 277 -14.51 -4.07 25.06
N PRO A 278 -13.88 -3.93 26.23
CA PRO A 278 -12.76 -3.01 26.40
C PRO A 278 -11.66 -3.26 25.34
N PRO A 279 -11.06 -2.21 24.75
CA PRO A 279 -10.09 -2.36 23.66
C PRO A 279 -8.78 -2.99 24.13
N ASP A 280 -8.41 -4.15 23.57
CA ASP A 280 -7.10 -4.76 23.76
C ASP A 280 -6.11 -4.33 22.67
N LEU A 281 -5.16 -3.48 23.04
CA LEU A 281 -4.10 -2.96 22.16
C LEU A 281 -2.70 -3.33 22.68
N ARG A 282 -2.55 -4.42 23.43
CA ARG A 282 -1.25 -4.85 23.97
C ARG A 282 -0.22 -5.04 22.85
N ASP A 283 -0.60 -5.74 21.79
CA ASP A 283 0.29 -6.00 20.65
C ASP A 283 0.71 -4.73 19.91
N TRP A 284 -0.21 -3.77 19.75
CA TRP A 284 0.07 -2.47 19.16
C TRP A 284 0.99 -1.63 20.03
N THR A 285 0.83 -1.74 21.36
CA THR A 285 1.68 -1.07 22.35
C THR A 285 3.10 -1.62 22.27
N THR A 286 3.26 -2.94 22.32
CA THR A 286 4.56 -3.61 22.19
C THR A 286 5.25 -3.24 20.88
N MET A 287 4.53 -3.24 19.77
CA MET A 287 5.10 -2.89 18.46
C MET A 287 5.57 -1.42 18.41
N ALA A 288 4.76 -0.48 18.89
CA ALA A 288 5.11 0.94 18.91
C ALA A 288 6.33 1.22 19.79
N GLU A 289 6.35 0.66 21.01
CA GLU A 289 7.45 0.82 21.97
C GLU A 289 8.73 0.13 21.50
N THR A 290 8.61 -1.06 20.91
CA THR A 290 9.75 -1.78 20.34
C THR A 290 10.44 -0.89 19.32
N TYR A 291 9.70 -0.36 18.34
CA TYR A 291 10.26 0.50 17.31
C TYR A 291 10.95 1.74 17.86
N ASP A 292 10.36 2.40 18.86
CA ASP A 292 10.94 3.58 19.49
C ASP A 292 12.27 3.25 20.17
N SER A 293 12.38 2.06 20.79
CA SER A 293 13.57 1.59 21.51
C SER A 293 14.72 1.09 20.62
N LEU A 294 14.48 0.85 19.32
CA LEU A 294 15.52 0.31 18.43
C LEU A 294 16.67 1.31 18.23
N THR A 295 17.91 0.85 18.37
CA THR A 295 19.12 1.67 18.19
C THR A 295 19.96 1.26 16.99
N ASN A 296 20.03 -0.03 16.71
CA ASN A 296 20.79 -0.56 15.58
C ASN A 296 20.03 -0.34 14.27
N SER A 297 20.76 -0.02 13.21
CA SER A 297 20.19 0.17 11.87
C SER A 297 20.84 -0.76 10.85
N VAL A 298 20.15 -0.96 9.72
CA VAL A 298 20.66 -1.65 8.54
C VAL A 298 20.54 -0.72 7.34
N ARG A 299 21.67 -0.52 6.63
CA ARG A 299 21.72 0.33 5.43
C ARG A 299 21.24 -0.45 4.22
N ILE A 300 20.21 0.07 3.57
CA ILE A 300 19.53 -0.57 2.44
C ILE A 300 19.62 0.39 1.26
N ALA A 301 20.29 -0.02 0.18
CA ALA A 301 20.27 0.74 -1.07
C ALA A 301 18.99 0.40 -1.84
N LEU A 302 18.08 1.37 -1.97
CA LEU A 302 16.90 1.25 -2.83
C LEU A 302 17.20 1.96 -4.15
N VAL A 303 17.46 1.17 -5.19
CA VAL A 303 17.83 1.66 -6.53
C VAL A 303 16.58 1.72 -7.40
N GLY A 304 16.01 2.91 -7.56
CA GLY A 304 14.68 3.10 -8.15
C GLY A 304 14.64 4.15 -9.26
N LYS A 305 13.52 4.15 -10.00
CA LYS A 305 13.22 5.16 -11.03
C LYS A 305 12.53 6.40 -10.45
N TYR A 306 11.77 6.24 -9.36
CA TYR A 306 10.85 7.24 -8.83
C TYR A 306 11.34 7.83 -7.49
N VAL A 307 12.64 8.03 -7.33
CA VAL A 307 13.26 8.45 -6.05
C VAL A 307 12.83 9.86 -5.59
N GLY A 308 12.41 10.72 -6.52
CA GLY A 308 11.97 12.08 -6.19
C GLY A 308 10.65 12.17 -5.40
N LEU A 309 9.84 11.10 -5.38
CA LEU A 309 8.62 11.01 -4.59
C LEU A 309 8.65 9.73 -3.76
N THR A 310 8.85 9.85 -2.45
CA THR A 310 8.92 8.69 -1.53
C THR A 310 7.66 7.83 -1.57
N ASP A 311 6.51 8.43 -1.91
CA ASP A 311 5.21 7.76 -1.97
C ASP A 311 5.09 6.78 -3.15
N SER A 312 5.94 6.90 -4.18
CA SER A 312 5.96 5.96 -5.31
C SER A 312 6.45 4.55 -4.92
N TYR A 313 7.04 4.38 -3.74
CA TYR A 313 7.54 3.11 -3.20
C TYR A 313 7.08 2.86 -1.77
N LEU A 314 5.96 3.45 -1.34
CA LEU A 314 5.55 3.41 0.07
C LEU A 314 5.36 1.98 0.58
N SER A 315 4.76 1.08 -0.21
CA SER A 315 4.57 -0.32 0.18
C SER A 315 5.89 -1.03 0.42
N VAL A 316 6.89 -0.80 -0.44
CA VAL A 316 8.25 -1.32 -0.28
C VAL A 316 8.87 -0.81 1.03
N VAL A 317 8.75 0.49 1.31
CA VAL A 317 9.23 1.09 2.57
C VAL A 317 8.54 0.47 3.78
N LYS A 318 7.21 0.27 3.73
CA LYS A 318 6.46 -0.39 4.81
C LYS A 318 6.90 -1.85 4.99
N ALA A 319 7.13 -2.58 3.90
CA ALA A 319 7.57 -3.97 3.96
C ALA A 319 8.98 -4.10 4.57
N LEU A 320 9.91 -3.22 4.19
CA LEU A 320 11.23 -3.12 4.83
C LEU A 320 11.11 -2.78 6.31
N LEU A 321 10.25 -1.83 6.67
CA LEU A 321 9.99 -1.47 8.07
C LEU A 321 9.52 -2.67 8.89
N HIS A 322 8.56 -3.46 8.38
CA HIS A 322 8.08 -4.66 9.06
C HIS A 322 9.18 -5.70 9.23
N ALA A 323 9.98 -5.95 8.19
CA ALA A 323 11.09 -6.90 8.22
C ALA A 323 12.21 -6.47 9.20
N CYS A 324 12.57 -5.19 9.20
CA CYS A 324 13.59 -4.65 10.09
C CYS A 324 13.17 -4.77 11.56
N ILE A 325 11.90 -4.50 11.89
CA ILE A 325 11.40 -4.63 13.27
C ILE A 325 11.43 -6.07 13.75
N ALA A 326 11.04 -7.03 12.89
CA ALA A 326 11.15 -8.45 13.21
C ALA A 326 12.61 -8.88 13.51
N CYS A 327 13.58 -8.16 12.94
CA CYS A 327 15.01 -8.33 13.19
C CYS A 327 15.57 -7.43 14.31
N SER A 328 14.73 -6.64 14.98
CA SER A 328 15.12 -5.61 15.95
C SER A 328 16.13 -4.58 15.41
N LEU A 329 15.87 -4.09 14.20
CA LEU A 329 16.66 -3.10 13.47
C LEU A 329 15.80 -1.93 12.98
N LYS A 330 16.40 -0.75 12.84
CA LYS A 330 15.81 0.38 12.13
C LYS A 330 16.23 0.34 10.65
N PRO A 331 15.29 0.51 9.70
CA PRO A 331 15.65 0.66 8.29
C PRO A 331 16.36 2.00 8.08
N SER A 332 17.55 1.98 7.50
CA SER A 332 18.22 3.15 6.94
C SER A 332 18.17 3.02 5.42
N ILE A 333 17.16 3.62 4.80
CA ILE A 333 16.93 3.51 3.35
C ILE A 333 17.70 4.63 2.67
N ASP A 334 18.74 4.23 1.94
CA ASP A 334 19.54 5.10 1.12
C ASP A 334 18.98 5.04 -0.31
N TRP A 335 18.38 6.15 -0.75
CA TRP A 335 17.71 6.22 -2.03
C TRP A 335 18.70 6.54 -3.15
N ILE A 336 18.72 5.72 -4.18
CA ILE A 336 19.62 5.89 -5.33
C ILE A 336 18.77 5.98 -6.60
N ALA A 337 18.79 7.14 -7.26
CA ALA A 337 18.17 7.24 -8.58
C ALA A 337 18.99 6.40 -9.56
N ALA A 338 18.35 5.46 -10.24
CA ALA A 338 19.08 4.51 -11.09
C ALA A 338 19.87 5.22 -12.19
N SER A 339 19.35 6.32 -12.76
CA SER A 339 20.05 7.15 -13.74
C SER A 339 21.40 7.67 -13.25
N ASP A 340 21.56 7.88 -11.94
CA ASP A 340 22.78 8.47 -11.39
C ASP A 340 23.95 7.48 -11.43
N LEU A 341 23.67 6.17 -11.51
CA LEU A 341 24.67 5.11 -11.63
C LEU A 341 25.21 4.94 -13.06
N GLU A 342 24.57 5.55 -14.06
CA GLU A 342 24.88 5.36 -15.48
C GLU A 342 26.13 6.15 -15.93
N ASP A 343 26.79 5.67 -16.99
CA ASP A 343 28.01 6.29 -17.53
C ASP A 343 27.79 7.73 -18.03
N ASP A 344 26.58 8.05 -18.49
CA ASP A 344 26.25 9.41 -18.91
C ASP A 344 26.18 10.37 -17.71
N SER A 345 25.73 9.89 -16.54
CA SER A 345 25.81 10.65 -15.29
C SER A 345 27.27 10.90 -14.89
N ALA A 346 28.17 9.93 -15.10
CA ALA A 346 29.60 10.11 -14.84
C ALA A 346 30.21 11.27 -15.66
N LYS A 347 29.69 11.53 -16.86
CA LYS A 347 30.13 12.64 -17.73
C LYS A 347 29.46 13.96 -17.39
N LEU A 348 28.14 13.93 -17.14
CA LEU A 348 27.32 15.14 -16.96
C LEU A 348 27.36 15.66 -15.52
N MET A 349 27.37 14.77 -14.53
CA MET A 349 27.24 15.06 -13.11
C MET A 349 28.18 14.16 -12.27
N PRO A 350 29.52 14.33 -12.37
CA PRO A 350 30.49 13.39 -11.80
C PRO A 350 30.37 13.21 -10.29
N GLU A 351 30.05 14.28 -9.55
CA GLU A 351 29.89 14.24 -8.09
C GLU A 351 28.66 13.42 -7.67
N VAL A 352 27.54 13.60 -8.38
CA VAL A 352 26.29 12.86 -8.12
C VAL A 352 26.49 11.37 -8.42
N HIS A 353 27.13 11.07 -9.55
CA HIS A 353 27.49 9.70 -9.91
C HIS A 353 28.41 9.04 -8.87
N ALA A 354 29.47 9.74 -8.45
CA ALA A 354 30.41 9.22 -7.45
C ALA A 354 29.71 8.96 -6.11
N HIS A 355 28.83 9.86 -5.67
CA HIS A 355 28.05 9.71 -4.45
C HIS A 355 27.06 8.53 -4.53
N ALA A 356 26.36 8.35 -5.67
CA ALA A 356 25.47 7.22 -5.88
C ALA A 356 26.22 5.87 -5.77
N TRP A 357 27.38 5.75 -6.39
CA TRP A 357 28.23 4.55 -6.30
C TRP A 357 28.85 4.33 -4.92
N GLU A 358 29.25 5.39 -4.22
CA GLU A 358 29.67 5.31 -2.82
C GLU A 358 28.55 4.78 -1.93
N THR A 359 27.33 5.30 -2.12
CA THR A 359 26.13 4.90 -1.37
C THR A 359 25.82 3.41 -1.60
N LEU A 360 25.83 2.98 -2.87
CA LEU A 360 25.61 1.57 -3.23
C LEU A 360 26.65 0.64 -2.59
N ARG A 361 27.94 1.01 -2.62
CA ARG A 361 29.04 0.23 -2.04
C ARG A 361 28.98 0.13 -0.52
N ASN A 362 28.38 1.11 0.13
CA ASN A 362 28.23 1.19 1.57
C ASN A 362 26.99 0.44 2.10
N ALA A 363 26.06 0.06 1.23
CA ALA A 363 24.84 -0.62 1.63
C ALA A 363 25.09 -2.07 2.08
N ALA A 364 24.31 -2.53 3.06
CA ALA A 364 24.34 -3.93 3.52
C ALA A 364 23.50 -4.85 2.62
N CYS A 365 22.55 -4.29 1.88
CA CYS A 365 21.79 -4.99 0.85
C CYS A 365 21.27 -4.01 -0.22
N VAL A 366 20.93 -4.58 -1.38
CA VAL A 366 20.42 -3.85 -2.55
C VAL A 366 19.00 -4.33 -2.85
N LEU A 367 18.08 -3.39 -3.04
CA LEU A 367 16.72 -3.65 -3.48
C LEU A 367 16.45 -2.89 -4.78
N VAL A 368 16.02 -3.61 -5.81
CA VAL A 368 15.55 -3.02 -7.07
C VAL A 368 14.05 -3.27 -7.20
N PRO A 369 13.20 -2.24 -7.03
CA PRO A 369 11.75 -2.38 -7.05
C PRO A 369 11.21 -2.44 -8.49
N GLY A 370 9.89 -2.58 -8.61
CA GLY A 370 9.20 -2.48 -9.88
C GLY A 370 9.31 -1.09 -10.54
N GLY A 371 9.00 -1.04 -11.83
CA GLY A 371 8.90 0.20 -12.59
C GLY A 371 8.52 -0.06 -14.05
N PHE A 372 8.24 1.00 -14.79
CA PHE A 372 7.86 0.93 -16.21
C PHE A 372 8.78 1.80 -17.07
N GLY A 373 8.86 1.48 -18.36
CA GLY A 373 9.63 2.25 -19.34
C GLY A 373 11.14 2.02 -19.25
N ASP A 374 11.89 2.66 -20.15
CA ASP A 374 13.33 2.46 -20.37
C ASP A 374 14.25 3.25 -19.41
N ARG A 375 13.79 4.40 -18.91
CA ARG A 375 14.59 5.29 -18.05
C ARG A 375 15.16 4.57 -16.82
N GLY A 376 16.47 4.68 -16.61
CA GLY A 376 17.16 4.15 -15.41
C GLY A 376 17.41 2.64 -15.45
N VAL A 377 17.02 1.94 -16.51
CA VAL A 377 17.22 0.48 -16.64
C VAL A 377 18.70 0.12 -16.64
N ALA A 378 19.54 0.89 -17.33
CA ALA A 378 20.98 0.63 -17.37
C ALA A 378 21.62 0.74 -15.98
N GLY A 379 21.25 1.75 -15.20
CA GLY A 379 21.69 1.88 -13.81
C GLY A 379 21.24 0.74 -12.89
N MET A 380 20.01 0.24 -13.08
CA MET A 380 19.51 -0.93 -12.33
C MET A 380 20.31 -2.20 -12.67
N ILE A 381 20.67 -2.40 -13.95
CA ILE A 381 21.54 -3.50 -14.38
C ILE A 381 22.90 -3.41 -13.68
N LEU A 382 23.49 -2.21 -13.61
CA LEU A 382 24.77 -1.98 -12.92
C LEU A 382 24.67 -2.30 -11.42
N ALA A 383 23.57 -1.94 -10.76
CA ALA A 383 23.33 -2.28 -9.35
C ALA A 383 23.18 -3.79 -9.11
N ALA A 384 22.42 -4.49 -9.98
CA ALA A 384 22.25 -5.94 -9.92
C ALA A 384 23.59 -6.67 -10.13
N LYS A 385 24.40 -6.19 -11.08
CA LYS A 385 25.76 -6.69 -11.35
C LYS A 385 26.66 -6.52 -10.14
N TYR A 386 26.69 -5.31 -9.57
CA TYR A 386 27.48 -5.01 -8.38
C TYR A 386 27.12 -5.95 -7.24
N ALA A 387 25.82 -6.14 -6.98
CA ALA A 387 25.37 -7.03 -5.91
C ALA A 387 25.83 -8.47 -6.13
N ARG A 388 25.65 -9.00 -7.36
CA ARG A 388 26.07 -10.36 -7.74
C ARG A 388 27.56 -10.59 -7.55
N GLU A 389 28.39 -9.68 -8.08
CA GLU A 389 29.86 -9.84 -8.10
C GLU A 389 30.48 -9.66 -6.70
N ASN A 390 29.89 -8.79 -5.88
CA ASN A 390 30.41 -8.47 -4.55
C ASN A 390 29.71 -9.26 -3.42
N LYS A 391 28.83 -10.20 -3.77
CA LYS A 391 28.07 -11.02 -2.81
C LYS A 391 27.23 -10.19 -1.83
N VAL A 392 26.71 -9.05 -2.28
CA VAL A 392 25.83 -8.18 -1.49
C VAL A 392 24.39 -8.68 -1.64
N PRO A 393 23.66 -8.99 -0.54
CA PRO A 393 22.27 -9.45 -0.60
C PRO A 393 21.39 -8.60 -1.52
N TYR A 394 20.67 -9.26 -2.42
CA TYR A 394 19.90 -8.64 -3.49
C TYR A 394 18.45 -9.13 -3.50
N LEU A 395 17.50 -8.20 -3.59
CA LEU A 395 16.10 -8.48 -3.88
C LEU A 395 15.63 -7.68 -5.10
N GLY A 396 15.28 -8.37 -6.18
CA GLY A 396 14.65 -7.79 -7.37
C GLY A 396 13.14 -8.05 -7.37
N ILE A 397 12.33 -6.99 -7.48
CA ILE A 397 10.86 -7.09 -7.47
C ILE A 397 10.31 -6.69 -8.84
N CYS A 398 9.48 -7.54 -9.44
CA CYS A 398 8.85 -7.34 -10.74
C CYS A 398 9.93 -7.00 -11.79
N LEU A 399 10.06 -5.74 -12.20
CA LEU A 399 11.14 -5.27 -13.06
C LEU A 399 12.53 -5.66 -12.52
N GLY A 400 12.78 -5.61 -11.21
CA GLY A 400 14.08 -5.99 -10.64
C GLY A 400 14.49 -7.45 -10.94
N MET A 401 13.52 -8.37 -10.99
CA MET A 401 13.76 -9.76 -11.39
C MET A 401 14.16 -9.84 -12.88
N GLN A 402 13.46 -9.09 -13.74
CA GLN A 402 13.79 -9.00 -15.16
C GLN A 402 15.17 -8.37 -15.41
N ILE A 403 15.52 -7.33 -14.64
CA ILE A 403 16.85 -6.70 -14.67
C ILE A 403 17.94 -7.71 -14.32
N SER A 404 17.70 -8.58 -13.33
CA SER A 404 18.66 -9.62 -12.95
C SER A 404 18.91 -10.62 -14.08
N VAL A 405 17.87 -11.00 -14.81
CA VAL A 405 17.99 -11.88 -15.99
C VAL A 405 18.77 -11.20 -17.11
N ILE A 406 18.48 -9.93 -17.41
CA ILE A 406 19.20 -9.15 -18.42
C ILE A 406 20.67 -8.99 -18.05
N GLU A 407 20.96 -8.66 -16.78
CA GLU A 407 22.31 -8.52 -16.26
C GLU A 407 23.10 -9.84 -16.40
N PHE A 408 22.51 -10.95 -15.98
CA PHE A 408 23.17 -12.25 -16.04
C PHE A 408 23.45 -12.69 -17.48
N ALA A 409 22.48 -12.48 -18.38
CA ALA A 409 22.66 -12.77 -19.80
C ALA A 409 23.81 -11.95 -20.42
N ARG A 410 23.93 -10.67 -20.08
CA ARG A 410 25.02 -9.82 -20.57
C ARG A 410 26.37 -10.19 -19.98
N SER A 411 26.45 -10.30 -18.66
CA SER A 411 27.72 -10.40 -17.94
C SER A 411 28.28 -11.82 -17.88
N VAL A 412 27.41 -12.85 -17.83
CA VAL A 412 27.82 -14.25 -17.65
C VAL A 412 27.75 -15.02 -18.97
N LEU A 413 26.64 -14.88 -19.72
CA LEU A 413 26.48 -15.56 -21.02
C LEU A 413 27.17 -14.84 -22.18
N GLY A 414 27.65 -13.61 -21.98
CA GLY A 414 28.26 -12.80 -23.04
C GLY A 414 27.27 -12.29 -24.09
N LEU A 415 25.96 -12.34 -23.81
CA LEU A 415 24.92 -11.80 -24.69
C LEU A 415 24.81 -10.29 -24.49
N GLU A 416 25.79 -9.53 -24.96
CA GLU A 416 25.93 -8.09 -24.70
C GLU A 416 24.68 -7.27 -25.06
N ARG A 417 23.92 -7.72 -26.06
CA ARG A 417 22.70 -7.06 -26.54
C ARG A 417 21.43 -7.57 -25.89
N ALA A 418 21.51 -8.51 -24.94
CA ALA A 418 20.36 -9.08 -24.25
C ALA A 418 19.51 -7.96 -23.64
N ASN A 419 18.20 -7.98 -23.90
CA ASN A 419 17.31 -6.93 -23.42
C ASN A 419 15.85 -7.43 -23.26
N SER A 420 14.97 -6.51 -22.84
CA SER A 420 13.52 -6.70 -22.81
C SER A 420 12.86 -6.13 -24.07
N MET A 421 11.82 -6.81 -24.54
CA MET A 421 10.89 -6.28 -25.54
C MET A 421 10.18 -4.99 -25.09
N GLU A 422 10.14 -4.69 -23.78
CA GLU A 422 9.58 -3.43 -23.28
C GLU A 422 10.39 -2.20 -23.72
N PHE A 423 11.71 -2.34 -23.83
CA PHE A 423 12.63 -1.22 -24.04
C PHE A 423 13.14 -1.13 -25.48
N THR A 424 12.78 -2.10 -26.31
CA THR A 424 13.29 -2.24 -27.68
C THR A 424 12.14 -2.22 -28.68
N ASN A 425 12.22 -1.34 -29.68
CA ASN A 425 11.22 -1.24 -30.76
C ASN A 425 11.46 -2.25 -31.90
N SER A 426 12.47 -3.10 -31.79
CA SER A 426 12.86 -4.04 -32.84
C SER A 426 12.80 -5.49 -32.35
N GLU A 427 12.41 -6.38 -33.27
CA GLU A 427 12.54 -7.85 -33.14
C GLU A 427 14.01 -8.25 -33.13
N LEU A 428 14.78 -7.78 -32.14
CA LEU A 428 16.16 -8.22 -31.94
C LEU A 428 16.15 -9.69 -31.48
N PRO A 429 17.08 -10.51 -31.99
CA PRO A 429 17.12 -11.95 -31.68
C PRO A 429 17.48 -12.25 -30.21
N ASP A 430 18.01 -11.29 -29.46
CA ASP A 430 18.56 -11.50 -28.12
C ASP A 430 17.61 -11.07 -26.98
N ASN A 431 16.30 -11.00 -27.24
CA ASN A 431 15.32 -10.62 -26.21
C ASN A 431 15.13 -11.75 -25.18
N VAL A 432 15.66 -11.53 -23.97
CA VAL A 432 15.61 -12.48 -22.85
C VAL A 432 14.36 -12.28 -22.00
N VAL A 433 13.68 -11.15 -22.15
CA VAL A 433 12.37 -10.84 -21.57
C VAL A 433 11.43 -10.45 -22.70
N ILE A 434 10.29 -11.14 -22.78
CA ILE A 434 9.34 -11.05 -23.89
C ILE A 434 7.95 -10.67 -23.40
N PHE A 435 7.17 -10.06 -24.29
CA PHE A 435 5.78 -9.73 -24.02
C PHE A 435 4.94 -11.01 -24.04
N MET A 436 4.41 -11.41 -22.88
CA MET A 436 3.64 -12.65 -22.72
C MET A 436 2.38 -12.43 -21.85
N PRO A 437 1.44 -11.59 -22.34
CA PRO A 437 0.23 -11.21 -21.61
C PRO A 437 -0.64 -12.43 -21.28
N GLU A 438 -1.50 -12.29 -20.28
CA GLU A 438 -2.55 -13.29 -20.03
C GLU A 438 -3.65 -13.12 -21.09
N GLY A 439 -4.07 -14.24 -21.69
CA GLY A 439 -5.27 -14.27 -22.51
C GLY A 439 -6.51 -14.31 -21.61
N SER A 440 -7.45 -13.39 -21.81
CA SER A 440 -8.73 -13.41 -21.12
C SER A 440 -9.84 -13.93 -22.03
N LYS A 441 -10.70 -14.82 -21.52
CA LYS A 441 -11.93 -15.24 -22.21
C LYS A 441 -13.04 -14.18 -22.14
N THR A 442 -12.95 -13.25 -21.19
CA THR A 442 -13.98 -12.23 -20.92
C THR A 442 -13.59 -10.84 -21.42
N HIS A 443 -12.29 -10.57 -21.59
CA HIS A 443 -11.76 -9.32 -22.11
C HIS A 443 -10.96 -9.60 -23.38
N MET A 444 -11.41 -9.09 -24.53
CA MET A 444 -10.65 -9.19 -25.77
C MET A 444 -9.46 -8.23 -25.73
N GLY A 445 -8.24 -8.75 -25.88
CA GLY A 445 -6.99 -7.99 -25.89
C GLY A 445 -5.88 -8.65 -25.08
N ASN A 446 -4.67 -8.10 -25.17
CA ASN A 446 -3.51 -8.53 -24.40
C ASN A 446 -3.61 -8.01 -22.95
N THR A 447 -4.26 -8.76 -22.07
CA THR A 447 -4.49 -8.35 -20.67
C THR A 447 -3.25 -8.51 -19.78
N MET A 448 -3.08 -7.60 -18.83
CA MET A 448 -1.99 -7.64 -17.84
C MET A 448 -2.17 -8.83 -16.88
N ARG A 449 -1.07 -9.46 -16.45
CA ARG A 449 -1.09 -10.43 -15.34
C ARG A 449 -1.26 -9.66 -14.05
N LEU A 450 -2.44 -9.80 -13.43
CA LEU A 450 -2.90 -8.89 -12.38
C LEU A 450 -3.63 -9.62 -11.24
N GLY A 451 -3.34 -9.22 -10.00
CA GLY A 451 -3.96 -9.78 -8.79
C GLY A 451 -3.24 -11.02 -8.25
N SER A 452 -3.89 -11.73 -7.34
CA SER A 452 -3.30 -12.93 -6.72
C SER A 452 -3.16 -14.05 -7.76
N ARG A 453 -1.98 -14.64 -7.84
CA ARG A 453 -1.72 -15.85 -8.63
C ARG A 453 -0.91 -16.83 -7.80
N LYS A 454 -1.14 -18.11 -8.06
CA LYS A 454 -0.39 -19.19 -7.45
C LYS A 454 0.96 -19.35 -8.14
N THR A 455 2.02 -19.37 -7.34
CA THR A 455 3.38 -19.71 -7.74
C THR A 455 3.78 -21.01 -7.06
N LEU A 456 4.10 -22.04 -7.85
CA LEU A 456 4.48 -23.37 -7.40
C LEU A 456 6.00 -23.45 -7.24
N PHE A 457 6.47 -23.86 -6.07
CA PHE A 457 7.89 -24.12 -5.87
C PHE A 457 8.32 -25.39 -6.60
N GLN A 458 9.45 -25.31 -7.29
CA GLN A 458 10.00 -26.43 -8.06
C GLN A 458 10.86 -27.36 -7.20
N THR A 459 11.36 -26.85 -6.08
CA THR A 459 12.13 -27.59 -5.09
C THR A 459 11.93 -26.97 -3.71
N PRO A 460 11.82 -27.78 -2.64
CA PRO A 460 11.84 -27.27 -1.27
C PRO A 460 13.26 -26.84 -0.84
N ASP A 461 14.30 -27.28 -1.56
CA ASP A 461 15.69 -26.92 -1.27
C ASP A 461 16.10 -25.62 -1.96
N CYS A 462 15.36 -24.55 -1.66
CA CYS A 462 15.69 -23.18 -2.06
C CYS A 462 15.45 -22.21 -0.89
N ILE A 463 16.09 -21.04 -0.93
CA ILE A 463 15.99 -20.06 0.16
C ILE A 463 14.55 -19.58 0.30
N THR A 464 13.89 -19.33 -0.83
CA THR A 464 12.53 -18.80 -0.85
C THR A 464 11.53 -19.77 -0.26
N SER A 465 11.52 -21.05 -0.67
CA SER A 465 10.59 -22.03 -0.09
C SER A 465 10.79 -22.16 1.43
N LYS A 466 12.03 -22.17 1.93
CA LYS A 466 12.32 -22.22 3.37
C LYS A 466 11.82 -20.97 4.11
N LEU A 467 11.95 -19.78 3.53
CA LEU A 467 11.40 -18.53 4.09
C LEU A 467 9.87 -18.56 4.14
N TYR A 468 9.22 -19.19 3.15
CA TYR A 468 7.79 -19.47 3.13
C TYR A 468 7.43 -20.79 3.84
N HIS A 469 8.22 -21.18 4.84
CA HIS A 469 7.97 -22.35 5.71
C HIS A 469 7.81 -23.69 4.99
N ASN A 470 8.57 -23.90 3.91
CA ASN A 470 8.52 -25.08 3.04
C ASN A 470 7.14 -25.34 2.45
N SER A 471 6.34 -24.29 2.21
CA SER A 471 5.09 -24.41 1.47
C SER A 471 5.36 -24.97 0.06
N GLU A 472 4.40 -25.70 -0.50
CA GLU A 472 4.45 -26.17 -1.90
C GLU A 472 4.18 -25.04 -2.89
N TYR A 473 3.45 -24.02 -2.47
CA TYR A 473 3.11 -22.86 -3.28
C TYR A 473 2.93 -21.60 -2.44
N VAL A 474 2.92 -20.45 -3.11
CA VAL A 474 2.53 -19.16 -2.54
C VAL A 474 1.55 -18.45 -3.44
N ASP A 475 0.61 -17.74 -2.84
CA ASP A 475 -0.30 -16.84 -3.53
C ASP A 475 0.18 -15.41 -3.32
N GLU A 476 0.66 -14.77 -4.37
CA GLU A 476 1.19 -13.41 -4.31
C GLU A 476 0.58 -12.54 -5.42
N ARG A 477 0.66 -11.22 -5.26
CA ARG A 477 0.00 -10.27 -6.17
C ARG A 477 0.93 -9.87 -7.31
N HIS A 478 0.45 -9.97 -8.54
CA HIS A 478 1.18 -9.60 -9.75
C HIS A 478 0.62 -8.32 -10.36
N ARG A 479 1.49 -7.58 -11.06
CA ARG A 479 1.13 -6.41 -11.87
C ARG A 479 2.20 -6.18 -12.95
N HIS A 480 2.17 -7.01 -13.99
CA HIS A 480 3.15 -6.93 -15.08
C HIS A 480 2.64 -7.57 -16.39
N ARG A 481 3.40 -7.40 -17.48
CA ARG A 481 3.03 -7.88 -18.82
C ARG A 481 4.14 -8.69 -19.52
N TYR A 482 5.33 -8.70 -18.94
CA TYR A 482 6.53 -9.23 -19.56
C TYR A 482 7.07 -10.39 -18.72
N GLU A 483 7.56 -11.41 -19.40
CA GLU A 483 8.03 -12.65 -18.81
C GLU A 483 9.41 -13.00 -19.36
N VAL A 484 10.17 -13.80 -18.61
CA VAL A 484 11.41 -14.39 -19.13
C VAL A 484 11.11 -15.26 -20.35
N ASN A 485 11.90 -15.10 -21.41
CA ASN A 485 11.74 -15.89 -22.63
C ASN A 485 11.94 -17.38 -22.33
N PRO A 486 10.95 -18.26 -22.56
CA PRO A 486 11.08 -19.68 -22.29
C PRO A 486 12.25 -20.36 -23.01
N GLU A 487 12.67 -19.82 -24.16
CA GLU A 487 13.74 -20.38 -24.99
C GLU A 487 15.13 -20.23 -24.35
N ILE A 488 15.35 -19.22 -23.49
CA ILE A 488 16.66 -18.98 -22.85
C ILE A 488 16.77 -19.61 -21.45
N ILE A 489 15.68 -20.10 -20.87
CA ILE A 489 15.64 -20.61 -19.50
C ILE A 489 16.68 -21.71 -19.28
N GLY A 490 16.74 -22.69 -20.18
CA GLY A 490 17.70 -23.79 -20.06
C GLY A 490 19.14 -23.31 -19.98
N ILE A 491 19.52 -22.34 -20.82
CA ILE A 491 20.87 -21.77 -20.88
C ILE A 491 21.20 -21.00 -19.58
N LEU A 492 20.23 -20.24 -19.05
CA LEU A 492 20.40 -19.53 -17.77
C LEU A 492 20.59 -20.51 -16.61
N GLU A 493 19.82 -21.60 -16.56
CA GLU A 493 19.91 -22.60 -15.51
C GLU A 493 21.20 -23.42 -15.57
N GLU A 494 21.71 -23.71 -16.76
CA GLU A 494 22.99 -24.41 -16.96
C GLU A 494 24.17 -23.60 -16.38
N GLU A 495 24.17 -22.28 -16.58
CA GLU A 495 25.20 -21.37 -16.05
C GLU A 495 24.93 -20.93 -14.59
N GLY A 496 23.87 -21.44 -13.98
CA GLY A 496 23.65 -21.41 -12.54
C GLY A 496 22.52 -20.51 -12.06
N LEU A 497 21.90 -19.67 -12.90
CA LEU A 497 20.74 -18.88 -12.49
C LEU A 497 19.49 -19.77 -12.46
N LYS A 498 19.02 -20.17 -11.27
CA LYS A 498 17.95 -21.16 -11.11
C LYS A 498 16.57 -20.52 -11.00
N PHE A 499 15.58 -21.12 -11.67
CA PHE A 499 14.19 -20.72 -11.50
C PHE A 499 13.46 -21.68 -10.55
N VAL A 500 13.28 -21.24 -9.31
CA VAL A 500 12.77 -22.07 -8.21
C VAL A 500 11.25 -21.97 -8.01
N GLY A 501 10.59 -21.04 -8.71
CA GLY A 501 9.15 -20.85 -8.67
C GLY A 501 8.58 -20.62 -10.06
N LYS A 502 7.48 -21.31 -10.38
CA LYS A 502 6.80 -21.23 -11.69
C LYS A 502 5.30 -21.03 -11.52
N ASP A 503 4.65 -20.50 -12.55
CA ASP A 503 3.18 -20.48 -12.59
C ASP A 503 2.58 -21.88 -12.73
N GLU A 504 1.27 -22.00 -12.59
CA GLU A 504 0.55 -23.28 -12.72
C GLU A 504 0.70 -23.93 -14.10
N SER A 505 1.01 -23.14 -15.15
CA SER A 505 1.27 -23.67 -16.48
C SER A 505 2.69 -24.20 -16.67
N GLY A 506 3.60 -23.87 -15.75
CA GLY A 506 5.02 -24.18 -15.84
C GLY A 506 5.79 -23.39 -16.91
N LYS A 507 5.12 -22.43 -17.59
CA LYS A 507 5.72 -21.66 -18.69
C LYS A 507 6.35 -20.35 -18.22
N ARG A 508 5.81 -19.76 -17.14
CA ARG A 508 6.30 -18.48 -16.60
C ARG A 508 7.16 -18.75 -15.38
N MET A 509 8.32 -18.11 -15.36
CA MET A 509 9.23 -18.17 -14.24
C MET A 509 8.95 -17.01 -13.30
N GLU A 510 8.58 -17.31 -12.06
CA GLU A 510 8.08 -16.32 -11.11
C GLU A 510 9.12 -15.99 -10.04
N ILE A 511 10.05 -16.92 -9.75
CA ILE A 511 11.09 -16.76 -8.73
C ILE A 511 12.41 -17.29 -9.30
N LEU A 512 13.44 -16.44 -9.28
CA LEU A 512 14.81 -16.81 -9.55
C LEU A 512 15.68 -16.74 -8.29
N GLU A 513 16.68 -17.61 -8.22
CA GLU A 513 17.72 -17.61 -7.21
C GLU A 513 19.09 -17.84 -7.86
N LEU A 514 20.15 -17.23 -7.33
CA LEU A 514 21.52 -17.55 -7.70
C LEU A 514 22.18 -18.41 -6.60
N PRO A 515 22.39 -19.72 -6.82
CA PRO A 515 23.13 -20.57 -5.90
C PRO A 515 24.55 -20.04 -5.66
N ASN A 516 25.10 -20.28 -4.47
CA ASN A 516 26.41 -19.77 -4.00
C ASN A 516 26.50 -18.26 -3.72
N HIS A 517 25.40 -17.53 -3.82
CA HIS A 517 25.27 -16.16 -3.32
C HIS A 517 24.52 -16.16 -1.97
N PRO A 518 24.90 -15.32 -0.97
CA PRO A 518 24.27 -15.35 0.36
C PRO A 518 22.75 -15.10 0.33
N PHE A 519 22.30 -14.21 -0.55
CA PHE A 519 20.89 -14.01 -0.88
C PHE A 519 20.79 -13.23 -2.19
N TYR A 520 20.42 -13.89 -3.29
CA TYR A 520 20.15 -13.22 -4.57
C TYR A 520 18.85 -13.76 -5.10
N VAL A 521 17.77 -13.03 -4.83
CA VAL A 521 16.41 -13.46 -5.14
C VAL A 521 15.75 -12.42 -6.04
N GLY A 522 15.14 -12.87 -7.12
CA GLY A 522 14.31 -12.05 -7.99
C GLY A 522 12.91 -12.66 -8.05
N VAL A 523 11.87 -11.84 -7.87
CA VAL A 523 10.47 -12.28 -7.99
C VAL A 523 9.68 -11.40 -8.94
N GLN A 524 8.77 -12.02 -9.70
CA GLN A 524 7.86 -11.31 -10.60
C GLN A 524 6.67 -10.67 -9.88
N PHE A 525 6.20 -11.27 -8.79
CA PHE A 525 5.15 -10.70 -7.94
C PHE A 525 5.67 -9.56 -7.07
N HIS A 526 4.74 -8.88 -6.40
CA HIS A 526 4.98 -7.77 -5.48
C HIS A 526 4.80 -8.23 -4.01
N PRO A 527 5.86 -8.75 -3.36
CA PRO A 527 5.81 -9.24 -1.98
C PRO A 527 5.45 -8.16 -0.94
N GLU A 528 5.57 -6.88 -1.29
CA GLU A 528 5.31 -5.74 -0.44
C GLU A 528 3.82 -5.51 -0.12
N PHE A 529 2.91 -5.97 -0.99
CA PHE A 529 1.47 -5.77 -0.81
C PHE A 529 0.88 -6.66 0.28
N LYS A 530 1.41 -7.87 0.46
CA LYS A 530 0.96 -8.82 1.50
C LYS A 530 1.72 -8.68 2.83
N SER A 531 2.72 -7.80 2.91
CA SER A 531 3.43 -7.52 4.17
C SER A 531 2.48 -6.90 5.20
N ARG A 532 2.51 -7.41 6.44
CA ARG A 532 1.77 -6.88 7.59
C ARG A 532 2.73 -6.58 8.75
N PRO A 533 2.42 -5.64 9.66
CA PRO A 533 3.33 -5.29 10.76
C PRO A 533 3.76 -6.47 11.64
N ARG A 534 2.88 -7.46 11.84
CA ARG A 534 3.15 -8.69 12.62
C ARG A 534 3.53 -9.91 11.80
N ARG A 535 3.34 -9.84 10.49
CA ARG A 535 3.63 -10.91 9.54
C ARG A 535 4.38 -10.25 8.38
N PRO A 536 5.67 -9.93 8.57
CA PRO A 536 6.46 -9.30 7.52
C PRO A 536 6.50 -10.21 6.30
N SER A 537 6.63 -9.62 5.12
CA SER A 537 6.84 -10.40 3.90
C SER A 537 8.11 -11.26 4.04
N PRO A 538 8.03 -12.58 3.77
CA PRO A 538 9.16 -13.50 3.95
C PRO A 538 10.41 -13.10 3.16
N LEU A 539 10.26 -12.55 1.95
CA LEU A 539 11.39 -12.13 1.12
C LEU A 539 12.11 -10.90 1.67
N PHE A 540 11.34 -9.92 2.18
CA PHE A 540 11.92 -8.76 2.85
C PHE A 540 12.63 -9.17 4.15
N LEU A 541 12.03 -10.08 4.93
CA LEU A 541 12.68 -10.64 6.12
C LEU A 541 13.98 -11.36 5.75
N GLY A 542 13.95 -12.20 4.71
CA GLY A 542 15.12 -12.90 4.19
C GLY A 542 16.26 -11.96 3.78
N LEU A 543 15.93 -10.87 3.08
CA LEU A 543 16.89 -9.84 2.68
C LEU A 543 17.59 -9.21 3.89
N ILE A 544 16.85 -8.82 4.92
CA ILE A 544 17.40 -8.18 6.13
C ILE A 544 18.21 -9.18 6.97
N LEU A 545 17.75 -10.42 7.08
CA LEU A 545 18.50 -11.49 7.75
C LEU A 545 19.81 -11.80 7.03
N ALA A 546 19.82 -11.78 5.69
CA ALA A 546 21.03 -11.95 4.89
C ALA A 546 21.99 -10.77 5.08
N ALA A 547 21.49 -9.54 5.04
CA ALA A 547 22.25 -8.31 5.27
C ALA A 547 22.95 -8.27 6.65
N THR A 548 22.43 -9.03 7.61
CA THR A 548 22.98 -9.14 8.97
C THR A 548 23.63 -10.48 9.30
N GLY A 549 23.80 -11.36 8.30
CA GLY A 549 24.45 -12.67 8.48
C GLY A 549 23.67 -13.67 9.34
N LYS A 550 22.37 -13.44 9.55
CA LYS A 550 21.49 -14.26 10.41
C LYS A 550 20.59 -15.23 9.64
N LEU A 551 20.56 -15.15 8.31
CA LEU A 551 19.67 -15.96 7.46
C LEU A 551 19.80 -17.46 7.73
N GLU A 552 21.01 -18.01 7.65
CA GLU A 552 21.26 -19.45 7.88
C GLU A 552 20.78 -19.95 9.25
N THR A 553 20.94 -19.12 10.29
CA THR A 553 20.48 -19.45 11.64
C THR A 553 18.96 -19.48 11.70
N HIS A 554 18.31 -18.52 11.04
CA HIS A 554 16.85 -18.45 10.95
C HIS A 554 16.26 -19.66 10.18
N LEU A 555 16.83 -20.00 9.02
CA LEU A 555 16.37 -21.13 8.21
C LEU A 555 16.50 -22.47 8.94
N LYS A 556 17.57 -22.66 9.72
CA LYS A 556 17.75 -23.87 10.56
C LYS A 556 16.79 -23.92 11.74
N GLY A 557 16.45 -22.77 12.33
CA GLY A 557 15.55 -22.67 13.47
C GLY A 557 14.11 -23.07 13.16
N HIS A 558 13.64 -22.87 11.92
CA HIS A 558 12.27 -23.21 11.52
C HIS A 558 12.10 -24.64 10.96
N GLY A 559 13.18 -25.41 10.81
CA GLY A 559 13.10 -26.85 10.54
C GLY A 559 12.56 -27.67 11.72
N ASN A 560 12.55 -27.10 12.93
CA ASN A 560 12.02 -27.71 14.14
C ASN A 560 10.70 -27.01 14.52
N GLY A 561 9.59 -27.53 14.01
CA GLY A 561 8.23 -26.99 14.08
C GLY A 561 7.89 -26.07 15.26
N SER A 562 7.55 -24.82 14.94
CA SER A 562 6.69 -23.98 15.77
C SER A 562 5.79 -23.17 14.83
N LEU A 563 4.49 -23.53 14.87
CA LEU A 563 3.35 -22.91 14.16
C LEU A 563 3.04 -21.50 14.68
#